data_AF-A0AA42T6A9-F1
#
_entry.id   AF-A0AA42T6A9-F1
#
_cell.length_a   1.000
_cell.length_b   1.000
_cell.length_c   1.000
_cell.angle_alpha   90.00
_cell.angle_beta   90.00
_cell.angle_gamma   90.00
#
_symmetry.space_group_name_H-M   'P 1'
#
loop_
_entity.id
_entity.type
_entity.pdbx_description
1 polymer ?
#
loop_
_entity_poly.entity_id
_entity_poly.type
_entity_poly.pdbx_seq_one_letter_code
_entity_poly.pdbx_strand_id
1 'polypeptide(L)'
;MKNLTSVNNHGFTHEVMQLIHAAKQRAAIAVNAELTLLYWQVGQRIRQEVLNGERADYGKQVIANLSKALTEQFGKGWGKTQLNYCAKFAEVFPNLEILHALRGQLIALKLN
;
A
#
# COMPACT_ATOMS: atom_id res chain seq x y z
N MET A 1 39.25 -39.50 -2.82
CA MET A 1 39.01 -38.60 -1.68
C MET A 1 37.79 -37.73 -2.01
N LYS A 2 36.62 -38.06 -1.46
CA LYS A 2 35.43 -37.20 -1.44
C LYS A 2 35.56 -36.26 -0.22
N ASN A 3 34.95 -35.07 -0.31
CA ASN A 3 34.62 -34.13 0.80
C ASN A 3 35.44 -32.84 0.93
N LEU A 4 35.44 -31.99 -0.11
CA LEU A 4 35.76 -30.56 0.06
C LEU A 4 34.75 -29.60 -0.62
N THR A 5 33.78 -30.10 -1.39
CA THR A 5 32.81 -29.24 -2.11
C THR A 5 31.50 -28.98 -1.36
N SER A 6 31.23 -29.67 -0.24
CA SER A 6 29.96 -29.49 0.51
C SER A 6 30.00 -28.38 1.56
N VAL A 7 31.18 -28.03 2.11
CA VAL A 7 31.29 -27.10 3.25
C VAL A 7 31.32 -25.63 2.80
N ASN A 8 31.88 -25.32 1.63
CA ASN A 8 31.91 -23.94 1.08
C ASN A 8 30.65 -23.54 0.31
N ASN A 9 29.74 -24.47 0.03
CA ASN A 9 28.52 -24.16 -0.71
C ASN A 9 27.46 -23.50 0.19
N HIS A 10 27.53 -23.75 1.51
CA HIS A 10 26.59 -23.16 2.48
C HIS A 10 26.78 -21.65 2.66
N GLY A 11 28.03 -21.16 2.70
CA GLY A 11 28.33 -19.72 2.78
C GLY A 11 27.85 -18.98 1.53
N PHE A 12 28.25 -19.47 0.35
CA PHE A 12 27.82 -18.90 -0.94
C PHE A 12 26.29 -18.93 -1.10
N THR A 13 25.64 -20.06 -0.80
CA THR A 13 24.18 -20.16 -0.89
C THR A 13 23.50 -19.22 0.11
N HIS A 14 24.02 -19.09 1.33
CA HIS A 14 23.50 -18.15 2.33
C HIS A 14 23.62 -16.70 1.86
N GLU A 15 24.77 -16.29 1.34
CA GLU A 15 24.99 -14.95 0.79
C GLU A 15 24.00 -14.63 -0.35
N VAL A 16 23.81 -15.56 -1.29
CA VAL A 16 22.84 -15.40 -2.38
C VAL A 16 21.42 -15.28 -1.84
N MET A 17 21.03 -16.10 -0.85
CA MET A 17 19.72 -15.98 -0.20
C MET A 17 19.54 -14.61 0.45
N GLN A 18 20.54 -14.10 1.18
CA GLN A 18 20.47 -12.76 1.80
C GLN A 18 20.29 -11.66 0.77
N LEU A 19 21.01 -11.71 -0.36
CA LEU A 19 20.83 -10.74 -1.46
C LEU A 19 19.40 -10.77 -2.02
N ILE A 20 18.84 -11.97 -2.22
CA ILE A 20 17.45 -12.14 -2.68
C ILE A 20 16.45 -11.59 -1.67
N HIS A 21 16.61 -11.94 -0.38
CA HIS A 21 15.74 -11.47 0.68
C HIS A 21 15.76 -9.95 0.81
N ALA A 22 16.95 -9.35 0.83
CA ALA A 22 17.11 -7.91 0.90
C ALA A 22 16.48 -7.20 -0.31
N ALA A 23 16.64 -7.74 -1.52
CA ALA A 23 16.02 -7.18 -2.72
C ALA A 23 14.49 -7.24 -2.67
N LYS A 24 13.92 -8.41 -2.29
CA LYS A 24 12.46 -8.57 -2.12
C LYS A 24 11.90 -7.65 -1.04
N GLN A 25 12.62 -7.49 0.06
CA GLN A 25 12.20 -6.61 1.15
C GLN A 25 12.17 -5.15 0.70
N ARG A 26 13.20 -4.66 0.00
CA ARG A 26 13.20 -3.30 -0.57
C ARG A 26 12.05 -3.08 -1.54
N ALA A 27 11.78 -4.04 -2.43
CA ALA A 27 10.65 -3.96 -3.36
C ALA A 27 9.30 -3.91 -2.61
N ALA A 28 9.12 -4.76 -1.61
CA ALA A 28 7.89 -4.78 -0.80
C ALA A 28 7.69 -3.45 -0.04
N ILE A 29 8.76 -2.86 0.50
CA ILE A 29 8.71 -1.56 1.17
C ILE A 29 8.27 -0.47 0.19
N ALA A 30 8.90 -0.40 -0.99
CA ALA A 30 8.56 0.59 -2.02
C ALA A 30 7.09 0.46 -2.47
N VAL A 31 6.64 -0.77 -2.75
CA VAL A 31 5.25 -1.03 -3.14
C VAL A 31 4.27 -0.63 -2.04
N ASN A 32 4.55 -0.98 -0.77
CA ASN A 32 3.68 -0.62 0.34
C ASN A 32 3.59 0.90 0.54
N ALA A 33 4.71 1.61 0.37
CA ALA A 33 4.72 3.06 0.44
C ALA A 33 3.81 3.66 -0.65
N GLU A 34 3.94 3.20 -1.90
CA GLU A 34 3.13 3.67 -3.03
C GLU A 34 1.64 3.35 -2.85
N LEU A 35 1.30 2.14 -2.42
CA LEU A 35 -0.09 1.78 -2.12
C LEU A 35 -0.68 2.64 -1.00
N THR A 36 0.10 2.94 0.04
CA THR A 36 -0.33 3.81 1.13
C THR A 36 -0.66 5.22 0.62
N LEU A 37 0.21 5.78 -0.23
CA LEU A 37 -0.03 7.09 -0.83
C LEU A 37 -1.26 7.07 -1.74
N LEU A 38 -1.39 6.04 -2.58
CA LEU A 38 -2.54 5.86 -3.48
C LEU A 38 -3.85 5.84 -2.71
N TYR A 39 -3.96 5.03 -1.65
CA TYR A 39 -5.19 4.94 -0.86
C TYR A 39 -5.55 6.27 -0.19
N TRP A 40 -4.56 7.00 0.29
CA TRP A 40 -4.78 8.34 0.82
C TRP A 40 -5.28 9.32 -0.25
N GLN A 41 -4.64 9.35 -1.42
CA GLN A 41 -5.03 10.23 -2.54
C GLN A 41 -6.44 9.93 -3.04
N VAL A 42 -6.79 8.65 -3.19
CA VAL A 42 -8.14 8.21 -3.52
C VAL A 42 -9.14 8.71 -2.48
N GLY A 43 -8.80 8.58 -1.19
CA GLY A 43 -9.63 9.09 -0.10
C GLY A 43 -9.89 10.58 -0.19
N GLN A 44 -8.85 11.38 -0.45
CA GLN A 44 -8.98 12.82 -0.61
C GLN A 44 -9.87 13.18 -1.80
N ARG A 45 -9.71 12.49 -2.94
CA ARG A 45 -10.54 12.73 -4.13
C ARG A 45 -12.00 12.38 -3.89
N ILE A 46 -12.28 11.29 -3.16
CA ILE A 46 -13.65 10.93 -2.73
C ILE A 46 -14.21 12.01 -1.83
N ARG A 47 -13.47 12.46 -0.80
CA ARG A 47 -13.93 13.49 0.13
C ARG A 47 -14.25 14.80 -0.58
N GLN A 48 -13.42 15.22 -1.53
CA GLN A 48 -13.67 16.39 -2.37
C GLN A 48 -14.96 16.24 -3.18
N GLU A 49 -15.18 15.08 -3.80
CA GLU A 49 -16.41 14.81 -4.56
C GLU A 49 -17.65 14.87 -3.65
N VAL A 50 -17.57 14.23 -2.48
CA VAL A 50 -18.71 14.15 -1.54
C VAL A 50 -18.99 15.49 -0.88
N LEU A 51 -17.98 16.29 -0.55
CA LEU A 51 -18.14 17.64 0.01
C LEU A 51 -18.82 18.59 -0.98
N ASN A 52 -18.63 18.38 -2.29
CA ASN A 52 -19.35 19.13 -3.32
C ASN A 52 -20.83 18.73 -3.44
N GLY A 53 -21.24 17.62 -2.82
CA GLY A 53 -22.63 17.19 -2.75
C GLY A 53 -23.25 17.48 -1.38
N GLU A 54 -24.39 18.16 -1.35
CA GLU A 54 -24.99 18.66 -0.09
C GLU A 54 -25.67 17.57 0.79
N ARG A 55 -25.54 16.26 0.48
CA ARG A 55 -26.33 15.20 1.14
C ARG A 55 -25.56 13.91 1.41
N ALA A 56 -25.78 13.32 2.58
CA ALA A 56 -25.19 12.03 2.98
C ALA A 56 -25.49 10.90 2.00
N ASP A 57 -26.67 10.90 1.36
CA ASP A 57 -27.04 9.88 0.38
C ASP A 57 -26.30 10.01 -0.95
N TYR A 58 -25.87 11.22 -1.31
CA TYR A 58 -25.02 11.44 -2.47
C TYR A 58 -23.65 10.75 -2.28
N GLY A 59 -23.06 10.88 -1.09
CA GLY A 59 -21.80 10.19 -0.76
C GLY A 59 -21.88 8.67 -0.89
N LYS A 60 -23.02 8.07 -0.48
CA LYS A 60 -23.26 6.63 -0.67
C LYS A 60 -23.30 6.24 -2.15
N GLN A 61 -23.93 7.06 -2.98
CA GLN A 61 -24.01 6.82 -4.44
C GLN A 61 -22.64 6.94 -5.10
N VAL A 62 -21.84 7.94 -4.74
CA VAL A 62 -20.46 8.11 -5.24
C VAL A 62 -19.64 6.86 -4.96
N ILE A 63 -19.62 6.37 -3.73
CA ILE A 63 -18.86 5.16 -3.36
C ILE A 63 -19.40 3.92 -4.08
N ALA A 64 -20.71 3.78 -4.24
CA ALA A 64 -21.30 2.64 -4.91
C ALA A 64 -20.93 2.59 -6.40
N ASN A 65 -21.03 3.72 -7.10
CA ASN A 65 -20.70 3.82 -8.52
C ASN A 65 -19.20 3.65 -8.75
N LEU A 66 -18.37 4.29 -7.93
CA LEU A 66 -16.92 4.19 -8.01
C LEU A 66 -16.45 2.75 -7.74
N SER A 67 -17.04 2.07 -6.76
CA SER A 67 -16.72 0.67 -6.47
C SER A 67 -17.00 -0.24 -7.65
N LYS A 68 -18.13 -0.05 -8.33
CA LYS A 68 -18.48 -0.84 -9.51
C LYS A 68 -17.44 -0.63 -10.62
N ALA A 69 -17.19 0.63 -10.99
CA ALA A 69 -16.25 0.96 -12.06
C ALA A 69 -14.83 0.46 -11.78
N LEU A 70 -14.33 0.66 -10.56
CA LEU A 70 -12.96 0.25 -10.22
C LEU A 70 -12.83 -1.27 -10.05
N THR A 71 -13.86 -1.96 -9.56
CA THR A 71 -13.82 -3.43 -9.49
C THR A 71 -13.87 -4.05 -10.88
N GLU A 72 -14.59 -3.45 -11.83
CA GLU A 72 -14.62 -3.87 -13.23
C GLU A 72 -13.26 -3.66 -13.90
N GLN A 73 -12.60 -2.52 -13.65
CA GLN A 73 -11.31 -2.19 -14.27
C GLN A 73 -10.10 -2.89 -13.62
N PHE A 74 -10.06 -2.97 -12.29
CA PHE A 74 -8.88 -3.38 -11.53
C PHE A 74 -9.10 -4.66 -10.70
N GLY A 75 -10.33 -5.18 -10.67
CA GLY A 75 -10.66 -6.42 -9.99
C GLY A 75 -10.81 -6.29 -8.47
N LYS A 76 -10.56 -7.41 -7.79
CA LYS A 76 -10.73 -7.53 -6.34
C LYS A 76 -9.79 -6.56 -5.62
N GLY A 77 -10.33 -5.82 -4.65
CA GLY A 77 -9.59 -4.81 -3.88
C GLY A 77 -10.20 -3.42 -3.96
N TRP A 78 -11.05 -3.14 -4.95
CA TRP A 78 -11.70 -1.82 -5.13
C TRP A 78 -13.20 -1.81 -4.80
N GLY A 79 -13.58 -2.65 -3.83
CA GLY A 79 -14.94 -2.70 -3.31
C GLY A 79 -15.32 -1.48 -2.46
N LYS A 80 -16.61 -1.33 -2.16
CA LYS A 80 -17.14 -0.25 -1.30
C LYS A 80 -16.38 -0.13 0.03
N THR A 81 -16.03 -1.27 0.64
CA THR A 81 -15.29 -1.32 1.90
C THR A 81 -13.92 -0.66 1.76
N GLN A 82 -13.15 -0.97 0.71
CA GLN A 82 -11.84 -0.34 0.49
C GLN A 82 -11.99 1.17 0.27
N LEU A 83 -12.97 1.60 -0.53
CA LEU A 83 -13.19 3.02 -0.78
C LEU A 83 -13.59 3.80 0.47
N ASN A 84 -14.41 3.20 1.35
CA ASN A 84 -14.70 3.75 2.66
C ASN A 84 -13.44 3.86 3.53
N TYR A 85 -12.55 2.85 3.49
CA TYR A 85 -11.26 2.92 4.17
C TYR A 85 -10.40 4.06 3.64
N CYS A 86 -10.29 4.22 2.31
CA CYS A 86 -9.58 5.34 1.70
C CYS A 86 -10.14 6.68 2.18
N ALA A 87 -11.46 6.87 2.12
CA ALA A 87 -12.12 8.10 2.55
C ALA A 87 -11.84 8.41 4.03
N LYS A 88 -11.98 7.41 4.91
CA LYS A 88 -11.68 7.56 6.34
C LYS A 88 -10.19 7.82 6.59
N PHE A 89 -9.30 7.20 5.83
CA PHE A 89 -7.86 7.42 5.95
C PHE A 89 -7.51 8.88 5.65
N ALA A 90 -8.07 9.42 4.57
CA ALA A 90 -7.90 10.82 4.21
C ALA A 90 -8.57 11.80 5.19
N GLU A 91 -9.64 11.40 5.86
CA GLU A 91 -10.29 12.17 6.93
C GLU A 91 -9.42 12.25 8.19
N VAL A 92 -8.86 11.12 8.63
CA VAL A 92 -8.03 11.05 9.85
C VAL A 92 -6.68 11.72 9.65
N PHE A 93 -6.12 11.69 8.44
CA PHE A 93 -4.83 12.28 8.12
C PHE A 93 -4.97 13.35 7.02
N PRO A 94 -5.50 14.54 7.32
CA PRO A 94 -5.80 15.54 6.29
C PRO A 94 -4.56 16.20 5.69
N ASN A 95 -3.42 16.18 6.39
CA ASN A 95 -2.18 16.83 5.96
C ASN A 95 -1.19 15.83 5.35
N LEU A 96 -0.74 16.13 4.12
CA LEU A 96 0.23 15.35 3.35
C LEU A 96 1.58 15.22 4.08
N GLU A 97 2.01 16.25 4.83
CA GLU A 97 3.28 16.23 5.56
C GLU A 97 3.32 15.13 6.65
N ILE A 98 2.17 14.90 7.31
CA ILE A 98 2.00 13.83 8.29
C ILE A 98 2.14 12.46 7.61
N LEU A 99 1.60 12.32 6.40
CA LEU A 99 1.72 11.10 5.61
C LEU A 99 3.16 10.86 5.15
N HIS A 100 3.90 11.91 4.76
CA HIS A 100 5.31 11.80 4.39
C HIS A 100 6.17 11.35 5.59
N ALA A 101 5.93 11.91 6.77
CA ALA A 101 6.60 11.49 8.00
C ALA A 101 6.29 10.02 8.35
N LEU A 102 5.02 9.61 8.22
CA LEU A 102 4.58 8.23 8.49
C LEU A 102 5.16 7.23 7.47
N ARG A 103 5.26 7.62 6.19
CA ARG A 103 5.93 6.80 5.14
C ARG A 103 7.40 6.58 5.47
N GLY A 104 8.10 7.63 5.93
CA GLY A 104 9.49 7.51 6.38
C GLY A 104 9.66 6.52 7.54
N GLN A 105 8.73 6.53 8.49
CA GLN A 105 8.76 5.61 9.64
C GLN A 105 8.39 4.16 9.27
N LEU A 106 7.42 3.95 8.37
CA LEU A 106 7.03 2.61 7.90
C LEU A 106 8.13 1.94 7.06
N ILE A 107 8.96 2.74 6.38
CA ILE A 107 10.18 2.26 5.72
C ILE A 107 11.21 1.78 6.77
N ALA A 108 11.29 2.46 7.91
CA ALA A 108 12.25 2.14 8.97
C ALA A 108 11.81 0.96 9.88
N LEU A 109 10.51 0.79 10.12
CA LEU A 109 9.96 -0.18 11.09
C LEU A 109 9.94 -1.66 10.63
N LYS A 110 10.34 -1.97 9.39
CA LYS A 110 10.50 -3.35 8.91
C LYS A 110 11.96 -3.79 8.75
N LEU A 111 12.92 -3.04 9.30
CA LEU A 111 14.36 -3.34 9.23
C LEU A 111 14.93 -4.00 10.49
N ASN A 112 14.08 -4.37 11.47
CA ASN A 112 14.46 -5.08 12.70
C ASN A 112 13.76 -6.44 12.80
#